data_AF-A0A0R2MRQ5-F1
#
_entry.id   AF-A0A0R2MRQ5-F1
#
_cell.length_a   1.000
_cell.length_b   1.000
_cell.length_c   1.000
_cell.angle_alpha   90.00
_cell.angle_beta   90.00
_cell.angle_gamma   90.00
#
_symmetry.space_group_name_H-M   'P 1'
#
loop_
_entity.id
_entity.type
_entity.pdbx_description
1 polymer ?
#
loop_
_entity_poly.entity_id
_entity_poly.type
_entity_poly.pdbx_seq_one_letter_code
_entity_poly.pdbx_strand_id
1 'polypeptide(L)'
;MKKENLLRHWWLWLLLLLAVAGGTATYIATTHQAAPKRTTTKTVAKAIDWQQPSEKKAYPNAKQTTKFNILVSTTKHRVFLRSKNKVLYTMYASTGKDNSTPKGTFEIQTERGQFFYNSKSGEGAHYWTSFKDHGIYLFHTVPTNRKGHYLKDEAKALGHSANSHGCVRLSVPDAKYIFEQVPTGTPVTVI
;
A
#
# COMPACT_ATOMS: atom_id res chain seq x y z
N MET A 1 -15.42 -49.24 31.18
CA MET A 1 -15.19 -49.54 32.61
C MET A 1 -14.32 -48.43 33.18
N LYS A 2 -14.87 -47.69 34.15
CA LYS A 2 -14.35 -46.67 35.09
C LYS A 2 -13.09 -45.80 34.79
N LYS A 3 -13.30 -44.48 34.86
CA LYS A 3 -12.36 -43.40 35.23
C LYS A 3 -11.95 -43.54 36.70
N GLU A 4 -10.70 -43.25 37.11
CA GLU A 4 -10.27 -42.66 38.41
C GLU A 4 -8.87 -42.00 38.18
N ASN A 5 -8.55 -40.73 38.51
CA ASN A 5 -8.46 -40.05 39.82
C ASN A 5 -7.51 -40.82 40.77
N LEU A 6 -6.59 -40.26 41.57
CA LEU A 6 -6.44 -38.94 42.19
C LEU A 6 -5.12 -38.98 43.04
N LEU A 7 -4.58 -37.79 43.38
CA LEU A 7 -3.93 -37.40 44.65
C LEU A 7 -2.49 -37.80 45.04
N ARG A 8 -1.72 -36.72 45.25
CA ARG A 8 -1.04 -36.27 46.49
C ARG A 8 -0.14 -37.28 47.20
N HIS A 9 1.13 -36.93 47.34
CA HIS A 9 1.87 -37.17 48.58
C HIS A 9 2.51 -35.85 49.06
N TRP A 10 2.14 -35.48 50.29
CA TRP A 10 2.88 -34.60 51.19
C TRP A 10 4.23 -35.22 51.56
N TRP A 11 5.17 -34.43 52.10
CA TRP A 11 5.89 -34.73 53.36
C TRP A 11 6.56 -33.47 53.94
N LEU A 12 6.50 -33.40 55.27
CA LEU A 12 6.92 -32.34 56.18
C LEU A 12 8.44 -32.29 56.40
N TRP A 13 8.95 -31.15 56.91
CA TRP A 13 9.84 -31.11 58.09
C TRP A 13 9.61 -29.83 58.91
N LEU A 14 9.77 -29.96 60.23
CA LEU A 14 9.44 -29.05 61.33
C LEU A 14 10.73 -28.66 62.10
N LEU A 15 10.78 -27.45 62.68
CA LEU A 15 11.39 -27.00 63.98
C LEU A 15 11.98 -25.57 63.82
N LEU A 16 11.36 -24.51 64.33
CA LEU A 16 11.22 -23.97 65.70
C LEU A 16 12.50 -23.30 66.26
N LEU A 17 12.50 -21.97 66.42
CA LEU A 17 12.80 -21.26 67.69
C LEU A 17 12.60 -19.73 67.60
N LEU A 18 12.36 -19.16 68.79
CA LEU A 18 11.73 -17.90 69.17
C LEU A 18 12.62 -16.65 69.21
N ALA A 19 11.92 -15.51 69.34
CA ALA A 19 12.31 -14.16 69.79
C ALA A 19 12.92 -13.25 68.70
N VAL A 20 12.49 -12.01 68.49
CA VAL A 20 12.44 -10.90 69.46
C VAL A 20 11.45 -9.80 68.99
N ALA A 21 10.77 -9.21 69.98
CA ALA A 21 10.20 -7.87 70.12
C ALA A 21 9.91 -6.96 68.90
N GLY A 22 8.68 -6.42 68.91
CA GLY A 22 8.47 -4.97 68.88
C GLY A 22 8.47 -4.27 67.52
N GLY A 23 7.29 -4.14 66.92
CA GLY A 23 7.06 -3.17 65.85
C GLY A 23 5.70 -3.40 65.19
N THR A 24 4.74 -2.52 65.43
CA THR A 24 3.51 -2.45 64.63
C THR A 24 3.87 -1.96 63.22
N ALA A 25 4.29 -2.88 62.36
CA ALA A 25 4.46 -2.59 60.94
C ALA A 25 3.08 -2.53 60.29
N THR A 26 2.63 -1.32 60.00
CA THR A 26 1.48 -1.06 59.13
C THR A 26 1.78 -1.63 57.74
N TYR A 27 1.07 -2.70 57.37
CA TYR A 27 1.07 -3.19 55.99
C TYR A 27 0.35 -2.16 55.10
N ILE A 28 1.11 -1.29 54.42
CA ILE A 28 0.60 -0.60 53.24
C ILE A 28 0.58 -1.61 52.11
N ALA A 29 -0.61 -2.05 51.73
CA ALA A 29 -0.83 -2.78 50.49
C ALA A 29 -0.53 -1.84 49.31
N THR A 30 0.69 -1.90 48.77
CA THR A 30 1.04 -1.23 47.52
C THR A 30 0.25 -1.90 46.39
N THR A 31 -0.88 -1.30 46.01
CA THR A 31 -1.57 -1.66 44.78
C THR A 31 -0.64 -1.31 43.62
N HIS A 32 -0.05 -2.32 42.98
CA HIS A 32 0.57 -2.16 41.67
C HIS A 32 -0.56 -1.87 40.66
N GLN A 33 -0.90 -0.59 40.50
CA GLN A 33 -1.74 -0.15 39.39
C GLN A 33 -0.94 -0.39 38.11
N ALA A 34 -1.41 -1.33 37.30
CA ALA A 34 -0.88 -1.55 35.97
C ALA A 34 -0.97 -0.24 35.17
N ALA A 35 0.15 0.17 34.57
CA ALA A 35 0.20 1.33 33.68
C ALA A 35 -0.90 1.22 32.61
N PRO A 36 -1.61 2.31 32.27
CA PRO A 36 -2.65 2.26 31.26
C PRO A 36 -2.04 1.81 29.93
N LYS A 37 -2.54 0.67 29.41
CA LYS A 37 -2.24 0.23 28.04
C LYS A 37 -2.65 1.37 27.10
N ARG A 38 -1.63 2.05 26.57
CA ARG A 38 -1.76 3.07 25.53
C ARG A 38 -2.40 2.38 24.33
N THR A 39 -3.71 2.52 24.19
CA THR A 39 -4.43 2.07 23.01
C THR A 39 -3.96 2.98 21.88
N THR A 40 -3.04 2.48 21.06
CA THR A 40 -2.72 3.11 19.79
C THR A 40 -3.95 2.99 18.92
N THR A 41 -4.76 4.04 18.91
CA THR A 41 -5.81 4.23 17.91
C THR A 41 -5.10 4.23 16.56
N LYS A 42 -5.10 3.08 15.87
CA LYS A 42 -4.77 3.02 14.45
C LYS A 42 -5.74 3.98 13.77
N THR A 43 -5.27 5.16 13.40
CA THR A 43 -5.99 6.03 12.48
C THR A 43 -6.15 5.20 11.20
N VAL A 44 -7.34 4.64 10.98
CA VAL A 44 -7.67 3.97 9.74
C VAL A 44 -7.56 5.05 8.68
N ALA A 45 -6.48 5.01 7.90
CA ALA A 45 -6.31 5.92 6.78
C ALA A 45 -7.60 5.83 5.94
N LYS A 46 -8.22 6.98 5.68
CA LYS A 46 -9.42 7.06 4.85
C LYS A 46 -9.16 6.32 3.54
N ALA A 47 -10.04 5.38 3.18
CA ALA A 47 -9.92 4.62 1.94
C ALA A 47 -9.84 5.56 0.74
N ILE A 48 -8.86 5.33 -0.13
CA ILE A 48 -8.72 6.06 -1.39
C ILE A 48 -9.86 5.63 -2.32
N ASP A 49 -10.59 6.61 -2.85
CA ASP A 49 -11.58 6.39 -3.89
C ASP A 49 -10.89 6.33 -5.25
N TRP A 50 -10.65 5.12 -5.74
CA TRP A 50 -9.99 4.86 -7.03
C TRP A 50 -10.83 5.30 -8.25
N GLN A 51 -12.09 5.67 -8.05
CA GLN A 51 -12.93 6.25 -9.11
C GLN A 51 -12.74 7.77 -9.26
N GLN A 52 -12.06 8.40 -8.30
CA GLN A 52 -11.83 9.85 -8.28
C GLN A 52 -10.38 10.21 -8.57
N PRO A 53 -10.10 11.45 -9.01
CA PRO A 53 -8.75 11.95 -9.15
C PRO A 53 -8.00 11.90 -7.82
N SER A 54 -6.68 11.65 -7.87
CA SER A 54 -5.85 11.62 -6.67
C SER A 54 -5.70 12.97 -5.96
N GLU A 55 -5.86 14.08 -6.68
CA GLU A 55 -5.90 15.42 -6.10
C GLU A 55 -7.13 16.19 -6.58
N LYS A 56 -7.59 17.15 -5.78
CA LYS A 56 -8.75 18.00 -6.12
C LYS A 56 -8.43 19.07 -7.18
N LYS A 57 -7.16 19.36 -7.40
CA LYS A 57 -6.72 20.39 -8.36
C LYS A 57 -6.75 19.85 -9.78
N ALA A 58 -6.82 20.74 -10.76
CA ALA A 58 -6.76 20.36 -12.16
C ALA A 58 -5.44 19.68 -12.52
N TYR A 59 -5.49 18.76 -13.48
CA TYR A 59 -4.30 18.20 -14.09
C TYR A 59 -3.52 19.28 -14.85
N PRO A 60 -2.17 19.19 -14.92
CA PRO A 60 -1.39 20.07 -15.78
C PRO A 60 -1.70 19.78 -17.26
N ASN A 61 -1.47 20.76 -18.15
CA ASN A 61 -1.47 20.49 -19.58
C ASN A 61 -0.09 19.94 -19.98
N ALA A 62 0.03 18.63 -20.20
CA ALA A 62 1.31 17.99 -20.52
C ALA A 62 1.98 18.57 -21.78
N LYS A 63 1.21 18.89 -22.83
CA LYS A 63 1.73 19.42 -24.11
C LYS A 63 2.28 20.85 -24.00
N GLN A 64 1.75 21.63 -23.06
CA GLN A 64 2.16 23.02 -22.82
C GLN A 64 3.17 23.17 -21.68
N THR A 65 3.42 22.10 -20.92
CA THR A 65 4.31 22.14 -19.76
C THR A 65 5.77 21.99 -20.21
N THR A 66 6.57 23.02 -19.97
CA THR A 66 8.02 22.99 -20.26
C THR A 66 8.71 21.83 -19.55
N LYS A 67 9.42 20.99 -20.31
CA LYS A 67 10.14 19.79 -19.81
C LYS A 67 9.25 18.92 -18.91
N PHE A 68 8.02 18.67 -19.37
CA PHE A 68 7.10 17.74 -18.73
C PHE A 68 7.73 16.35 -18.62
N ASN A 69 7.59 15.70 -17.48
CA ASN A 69 8.08 14.35 -17.26
C ASN A 69 7.33 13.68 -16.10
N ILE A 70 7.45 12.35 -16.01
CA ILE A 70 6.80 11.52 -15.02
C ILE A 70 7.86 10.88 -14.11
N LEU A 71 7.63 10.90 -12.81
CA LEU A 71 8.39 10.11 -11.83
C LEU A 71 7.49 9.10 -11.16
N VAL A 72 7.85 7.82 -11.22
CA VAL A 72 7.21 6.76 -10.47
C VAL A 72 8.07 6.44 -9.26
N SER A 73 7.50 6.52 -8.05
CA SER A 73 8.16 6.05 -6.83
C SER A 73 7.51 4.75 -6.38
N THR A 74 8.26 3.66 -6.53
CA THR A 74 7.87 2.31 -6.11
C THR A 74 7.76 2.18 -4.60
N THR A 75 8.54 2.96 -3.84
CA THR A 75 8.52 2.96 -2.36
C THR A 75 7.40 3.81 -1.79
N LYS A 76 7.06 4.93 -2.43
CA LYS A 76 5.97 5.81 -1.98
C LYS A 76 4.60 5.40 -2.55
N HIS A 77 4.59 4.51 -3.54
CA HIS A 77 3.38 4.14 -4.27
C HIS A 77 2.69 5.39 -4.85
N ARG A 78 3.48 6.23 -5.53
CA ARG A 78 3.03 7.48 -6.15
C ARG A 78 3.62 7.64 -7.55
N VAL A 79 2.85 8.30 -8.41
CA VAL A 79 3.33 8.87 -9.67
C VAL A 79 3.27 10.39 -9.56
N PHE A 80 4.33 11.08 -9.96
CA PHE A 80 4.43 12.54 -9.95
C PHE A 80 4.51 13.05 -11.38
N LEU A 81 3.58 13.93 -11.74
CA LEU A 81 3.67 14.72 -12.97
C LEU A 81 4.48 15.97 -12.67
N ARG A 82 5.53 16.23 -13.45
CA ARG A 82 6.52 17.27 -13.13
C ARG A 82 6.80 18.19 -14.32
N SER A 83 7.24 19.40 -14.01
CA SER A 83 8.01 20.25 -14.92
C SER A 83 9.44 20.33 -14.38
N LYS A 84 10.41 19.79 -15.12
CA LYS A 84 11.77 19.53 -14.58
C LYS A 84 11.66 18.74 -13.26
N ASN A 85 12.05 19.35 -12.14
CA ASN A 85 12.00 18.75 -10.80
C ASN A 85 10.79 19.21 -9.96
N LYS A 86 10.00 20.17 -10.44
CA LYS A 86 8.83 20.67 -9.72
C LYS A 86 7.65 19.73 -9.91
N VAL A 87 7.12 19.20 -8.82
CA VAL A 87 5.88 18.42 -8.82
C VAL A 87 4.70 19.34 -9.11
N LEU A 88 3.95 19.01 -10.17
CA LEU A 88 2.73 19.70 -10.56
C LEU A 88 1.50 18.96 -10.07
N TYR A 89 1.51 17.63 -10.04
CA TYR A 89 0.40 16.79 -9.61
C TYR A 89 0.91 15.43 -9.12
N THR A 90 0.26 14.86 -8.12
CA THR A 90 0.58 13.57 -7.51
C THR A 90 -0.58 12.59 -7.67
N MET A 91 -0.28 11.43 -8.24
CA MET A 91 -1.23 10.34 -8.39
C MET A 91 -0.93 9.25 -7.35
N TYR A 92 -1.98 8.67 -6.77
CA TYR A 92 -1.91 7.39 -6.09
C TYR A 92 -1.56 6.30 -7.10
N ALA A 93 -0.68 5.38 -6.72
CA ALA A 93 -0.30 4.27 -7.56
C ALA A 93 -0.16 2.97 -6.77
N SER A 94 -0.22 1.84 -7.45
CA SER A 94 0.30 0.56 -6.95
C SER A 94 1.22 -0.02 -8.02
N THR A 95 2.48 -0.23 -7.64
CA THR A 95 3.52 -0.77 -8.51
C THR A 95 3.63 -2.29 -8.35
N GLY A 96 4.56 -2.90 -9.09
CA GLY A 96 4.83 -4.32 -9.06
C GLY A 96 5.35 -4.82 -7.72
N LYS A 97 4.88 -6.00 -7.31
CA LYS A 97 5.41 -6.74 -6.15
C LYS A 97 6.85 -7.18 -6.44
N ASP A 98 7.65 -7.42 -5.39
CA ASP A 98 8.99 -8.02 -5.50
C ASP A 98 9.93 -7.31 -6.49
N ASN A 99 9.88 -5.97 -6.54
CA ASN A 99 10.63 -5.13 -7.47
C ASN A 99 10.37 -5.43 -8.97
N SER A 100 9.22 -5.99 -9.31
CA SER A 100 8.86 -6.33 -10.70
C SER A 100 8.58 -5.11 -11.59
N THR A 101 8.32 -3.91 -11.02
CA THR A 101 8.38 -2.67 -11.81
C THR A 101 9.85 -2.28 -12.00
N PRO A 102 10.37 -2.27 -13.23
CA PRO A 102 11.79 -2.02 -13.48
C PRO A 102 12.13 -0.57 -13.12
N LYS A 103 13.20 -0.40 -12.35
CA LYS A 103 13.78 0.92 -12.08
C LYS A 103 14.61 1.38 -13.27
N GLY A 104 14.66 2.69 -13.51
CA GLY A 104 15.43 3.24 -14.62
C GLY A 104 14.77 4.45 -15.27
N THR A 105 15.27 4.80 -16.45
CA THR A 105 14.74 5.87 -17.28
C THR A 105 14.16 5.26 -18.56
N PHE A 106 12.95 5.67 -18.86
CA PHE A 106 12.13 5.21 -19.97
C PHE A 106 11.38 6.40 -20.58
N GLU A 107 10.44 6.12 -21.46
CA GLU A 107 9.55 7.11 -22.04
C GLU A 107 8.19 6.51 -22.37
N ILE A 108 7.15 7.35 -22.42
CA ILE A 108 5.84 6.93 -22.91
C ILE A 108 5.98 6.48 -24.36
N GLN A 109 5.57 5.26 -24.65
CA GLN A 109 5.63 4.68 -25.99
C GLN A 109 4.34 4.99 -26.79
N THR A 110 4.29 4.53 -28.03
CA THR A 110 3.12 4.73 -28.91
C THR A 110 1.94 3.86 -28.50
N GLU A 111 2.21 2.67 -27.94
CA GLU A 111 1.19 1.68 -27.61
C GLU A 111 0.33 2.13 -26.43
N ARG A 112 -0.97 2.22 -26.67
CA ARG A 112 -2.00 2.53 -25.67
C ARG A 112 -3.35 1.98 -26.14
N GLY A 113 -4.28 1.79 -25.21
CA GLY A 113 -5.61 1.29 -25.57
C GLY A 113 -6.65 1.40 -24.45
N GLN A 114 -7.91 1.24 -24.85
CA GLN A 114 -9.06 1.40 -23.95
C GLN A 114 -9.22 0.26 -22.96
N PHE A 115 -8.82 -0.95 -23.34
CA PHE A 115 -8.93 -2.15 -22.52
C PHE A 115 -7.88 -3.19 -22.94
N PHE A 116 -7.42 -3.99 -21.97
CA PHE A 116 -6.73 -5.25 -22.23
C PHE A 116 -7.19 -6.30 -21.21
N TYR A 117 -7.00 -7.57 -21.53
CA TYR A 117 -7.14 -8.67 -20.59
C TYR A 117 -5.99 -9.66 -20.78
N ASN A 118 -5.34 -10.04 -19.68
CA ASN A 118 -4.30 -11.06 -19.68
C ASN A 118 -4.84 -12.34 -19.00
N SER A 119 -4.96 -13.41 -19.78
CA SER A 119 -5.46 -14.69 -19.27
C SER A 119 -4.53 -15.36 -18.27
N LYS A 120 -3.22 -15.11 -18.33
CA LYS A 120 -2.22 -15.69 -17.43
C LYS A 120 -2.33 -15.11 -16.02
N SER A 121 -2.57 -13.81 -15.88
CA SER A 121 -2.80 -13.17 -14.58
C SER A 121 -4.26 -13.21 -14.14
N GLY A 122 -5.20 -13.42 -15.06
CA GLY A 122 -6.64 -13.33 -14.77
C GLY A 122 -7.16 -11.91 -14.64
N GLU A 123 -6.36 -10.91 -15.03
CA GLU A 123 -6.64 -9.49 -14.84
C GLU A 123 -6.65 -8.75 -16.18
N GLY A 124 -7.54 -7.77 -16.29
CA GLY A 124 -7.51 -6.75 -17.32
C GLY A 124 -7.41 -5.35 -16.71
N ALA A 125 -7.39 -4.33 -17.54
CA ALA A 125 -7.54 -2.94 -17.09
C ALA A 125 -7.97 -2.02 -18.22
N HIS A 126 -8.44 -0.83 -17.86
CA HIS A 126 -8.77 0.24 -18.79
C HIS A 126 -7.63 1.24 -18.94
N TYR A 127 -7.69 2.06 -19.99
CA TYR A 127 -6.82 3.21 -20.25
C TYR A 127 -5.34 2.90 -20.07
N TRP A 128 -4.85 1.88 -20.77
CA TRP A 128 -3.48 1.45 -20.65
C TRP A 128 -2.57 2.26 -21.58
N THR A 129 -1.37 2.59 -21.12
CA THR A 129 -0.33 3.32 -21.87
C THR A 129 1.03 2.69 -21.59
N SER A 130 1.74 2.25 -22.64
CA SER A 130 3.04 1.61 -22.51
C SER A 130 4.14 2.63 -22.19
N PHE A 131 5.09 2.23 -21.35
CA PHE A 131 6.31 3.00 -21.10
C PHE A 131 7.59 2.19 -21.25
N LYS A 132 7.51 0.85 -21.37
CA LYS A 132 8.67 -0.02 -21.61
C LYS A 132 8.25 -1.33 -22.25
N ASP A 133 9.11 -1.84 -23.13
CA ASP A 133 9.01 -3.13 -23.84
C ASP A 133 7.69 -3.32 -24.61
N HIS A 134 7.16 -2.24 -25.21
CA HIS A 134 6.10 -2.28 -26.22
C HIS A 134 4.87 -3.09 -25.80
N GLY A 135 4.24 -2.70 -24.69
CA GLY A 135 3.00 -3.30 -24.20
C GLY A 135 3.16 -4.22 -22.99
N ILE A 136 4.38 -4.42 -22.48
CA ILE A 136 4.62 -5.25 -21.28
C ILE A 136 4.50 -4.43 -19.99
N TYR A 137 5.10 -3.23 -19.95
CA TYR A 137 5.07 -2.38 -18.77
C TYR A 137 4.22 -1.13 -19.04
N LEU A 138 3.11 -1.05 -18.31
CA LEU A 138 2.02 -0.14 -18.61
C LEU A 138 1.70 0.75 -17.40
N PHE A 139 1.29 1.99 -17.66
CA PHE A 139 0.37 2.70 -16.79
C PHE A 139 -1.05 2.28 -17.13
N HIS A 140 -1.89 1.94 -16.15
CA HIS A 140 -3.30 1.59 -16.40
C HIS A 140 -4.15 1.76 -15.13
N THR A 141 -5.47 1.62 -15.22
CA THR A 141 -6.36 1.68 -14.04
C THR A 141 -6.08 0.56 -13.03
N VAL A 142 -6.65 0.64 -11.83
CA VAL A 142 -6.88 -0.56 -10.99
C VAL A 142 -7.50 -1.71 -11.82
N PRO A 143 -7.24 -2.98 -11.47
CA PRO A 143 -7.51 -4.09 -12.36
C PRO A 143 -9.01 -4.38 -12.46
N THR A 144 -9.35 -5.07 -13.54
CA THR A 144 -10.69 -5.53 -13.89
C THR A 144 -10.65 -7.04 -14.15
N ASN A 145 -11.81 -7.67 -14.16
CA ASN A 145 -11.96 -9.02 -14.70
C ASN A 145 -12.04 -8.99 -16.24
N ARG A 146 -12.18 -10.16 -16.87
CA ARG A 146 -12.35 -10.31 -18.33
C ARG A 146 -13.49 -9.48 -18.92
N LYS A 147 -14.53 -9.18 -18.14
CA LYS A 147 -15.70 -8.40 -18.58
C LYS A 147 -15.52 -6.89 -18.38
N GLY A 148 -14.36 -6.43 -17.91
CA GLY A 148 -14.10 -5.02 -17.61
C GLY A 148 -14.68 -4.53 -16.28
N HIS A 149 -15.18 -5.43 -15.42
CA HIS A 149 -15.65 -5.01 -14.09
C HIS A 149 -14.47 -4.87 -13.13
N TYR A 150 -14.37 -3.74 -12.43
CA TYR A 150 -13.31 -3.47 -11.48
C TYR A 150 -13.27 -4.46 -10.32
N LEU A 151 -12.07 -4.95 -10.02
CA LEU A 151 -11.79 -5.80 -8.88
C LEU A 151 -11.58 -4.92 -7.64
N LYS A 152 -12.68 -4.65 -6.92
CA LYS A 152 -12.69 -3.70 -5.80
C LYS A 152 -11.69 -4.05 -4.70
N ASP A 153 -11.46 -5.33 -4.43
CA ASP A 153 -10.51 -5.76 -3.40
C ASP A 153 -9.06 -5.47 -3.79
N GLU A 154 -8.70 -5.69 -5.05
CA GLU A 154 -7.38 -5.33 -5.60
C GLU A 154 -7.15 -3.81 -5.57
N ALA A 155 -8.21 -3.03 -5.82
CA ALA A 155 -8.14 -1.57 -5.82
C ALA A 155 -7.86 -0.97 -4.43
N LYS A 156 -8.11 -1.69 -3.33
CA LYS A 156 -7.80 -1.24 -1.96
C LYS A 156 -6.31 -1.02 -1.72
N ALA A 157 -5.45 -1.65 -2.51
CA ALA A 157 -4.00 -1.45 -2.40
C ALA A 157 -3.51 -0.11 -2.97
N LEU A 158 -4.33 0.55 -3.79
CA LEU A 158 -3.97 1.77 -4.51
C LEU A 158 -3.42 2.83 -3.54
N GLY A 159 -2.20 3.28 -3.79
CA GLY A 159 -1.55 4.31 -2.97
C GLY A 159 -1.05 3.83 -1.61
N HIS A 160 -1.20 2.54 -1.27
CA HIS A 160 -0.79 1.97 0.01
C HIS A 160 0.30 0.92 -0.13
N SER A 161 0.25 0.07 -1.15
CA SER A 161 1.20 -1.02 -1.34
C SER A 161 1.43 -1.38 -2.81
N ALA A 162 2.50 -2.11 -3.06
CA ALA A 162 2.74 -2.79 -4.32
C ALA A 162 1.68 -3.87 -4.53
N ASN A 163 1.01 -3.81 -5.68
CA ASN A 163 -0.01 -4.76 -6.02
C ASN A 163 -0.16 -4.86 -7.54
N SER A 164 0.86 -5.36 -8.23
CA SER A 164 0.78 -5.70 -9.66
C SER A 164 1.90 -6.68 -10.03
N HIS A 165 1.92 -7.10 -11.30
CA HIS A 165 2.95 -7.95 -11.89
C HIS A 165 4.10 -7.15 -12.57
N GLY A 166 4.13 -5.83 -12.38
CA GLY A 166 5.17 -4.95 -12.93
C GLY A 166 4.63 -3.62 -13.46
N CYS A 167 3.35 -3.59 -13.86
CA CYS A 167 2.68 -2.37 -14.31
C CYS A 167 2.43 -1.38 -13.16
N VAL A 168 2.16 -0.12 -13.51
CA VAL A 168 1.79 0.95 -12.57
C VAL A 168 0.28 1.14 -12.62
N ARG A 169 -0.43 0.64 -11.60
CA ARG A 169 -1.88 0.79 -11.43
C ARG A 169 -2.19 2.16 -10.85
N LEU A 170 -3.21 2.84 -11.39
CA LEU A 170 -3.65 4.19 -11.02
C LEU A 170 -5.15 4.23 -10.76
N SER A 171 -5.64 5.35 -10.21
CA SER A 171 -7.08 5.66 -10.23
C SER A 171 -7.60 5.74 -11.67
N VAL A 172 -8.92 5.60 -11.85
CA VAL A 172 -9.54 5.67 -13.18
C VAL A 172 -9.25 7.00 -13.87
N PRO A 173 -9.45 8.17 -13.22
CA PRO A 173 -9.17 9.45 -13.86
C PRO A 173 -7.69 9.67 -14.15
N ASP A 174 -6.79 9.23 -13.27
CA ASP A 174 -5.35 9.42 -13.45
C ASP A 174 -4.81 8.59 -14.62
N ALA A 175 -5.25 7.33 -14.77
CA ALA A 175 -4.89 6.50 -15.92
C ALA A 175 -5.42 7.10 -17.22
N LYS A 176 -6.68 7.55 -17.22
CA LYS A 176 -7.30 8.22 -18.38
C LYS A 176 -6.53 9.49 -18.76
N TYR A 177 -6.10 10.29 -17.79
CA TYR A 177 -5.27 11.47 -18.05
C TYR A 177 -3.97 11.10 -18.76
N ILE A 178 -3.23 10.08 -18.29
CA ILE A 178 -2.00 9.63 -18.97
C ILE A 178 -2.32 9.16 -20.39
N PHE A 179 -3.35 8.35 -20.54
CA PHE A 179 -3.80 7.79 -21.82
C PHE A 179 -4.13 8.87 -22.86
N GLU A 180 -4.89 9.89 -22.49
CA GLU A 180 -5.39 10.92 -23.43
C GLU A 180 -4.45 12.11 -23.60
N GLN A 181 -3.79 12.55 -22.52
CA GLN A 181 -3.15 13.86 -22.48
C GLN A 181 -1.63 13.80 -22.53
N VAL A 182 -1.01 12.68 -22.12
CA VAL A 182 0.46 12.57 -22.07
C VAL A 182 1.01 12.13 -23.44
N PRO A 183 1.88 12.95 -24.07
CA PRO A 183 2.46 12.63 -25.37
C PRO A 183 3.41 11.42 -25.32
N THR A 184 3.49 10.67 -26.41
CA THR A 184 4.60 9.75 -26.68
C THR A 184 5.94 10.50 -26.62
N GLY A 185 6.99 9.83 -26.14
CA GLY A 185 8.31 10.42 -25.88
C GLY A 185 8.39 11.20 -24.56
N THR A 186 7.30 11.29 -23.78
CA THR A 186 7.38 11.90 -22.43
C THR A 186 8.32 11.08 -21.55
N PRO A 187 9.36 11.67 -20.94
CA PRO A 187 10.28 10.93 -20.09
C PRO A 187 9.59 10.37 -18.84
N VAL A 188 9.92 9.12 -18.51
CA VAL A 188 9.45 8.40 -17.33
C VAL A 188 10.67 7.93 -16.54
N THR A 189 10.78 8.32 -15.27
CA THR A 189 11.80 7.78 -14.36
C THR A 189 11.12 6.92 -13.30
N VAL A 190 11.63 5.73 -13.03
CA VAL A 190 11.13 4.83 -11.98
C VAL A 190 12.22 4.65 -10.91
N ILE A 191 11.87 4.92 -9.65
CA ILE A 191 12.75 4.83 -8.47
C ILE A 191 12.19 3.96 -7.35
#